data_AF-A0A924ZMM2-F1
#
_entry.id   AF-A0A924ZMM2-F1
#
_cell.length_a   1.000
_cell.length_b   1.000
_cell.length_c   1.000
_cell.angle_alpha   90.00
_cell.angle_beta   90.00
_cell.angle_gamma   90.00
#
_symmetry.space_group_name_H-M   'P 1'
#
loop_
_entity.id
_entity.type
_entity.pdbx_description
1 polymer ?
#
loop_
_entity_poly.entity_id
_entity_poly.type
_entity_poly.pdbx_seq_one_letter_code
_entity_poly.pdbx_strand_id
1 'polypeptide(L)'
;MRSVFITCIGLIISFQTLAAITAGANGSGGGMGVVCKNSDGSIKSVELLDLWEARVIYSRNTIASTASVEEQVEQSLQNFKNSVYEGESCVGNSVGHNYCDGVQGPEALYRMLRFETSRFLVASLPQVHRLRGATLQKTTDAFEVVTPSNCEIEQLVIYKDTPYGGDILINQDLVDHMDHTNEAALYMHEGFYAFLRKTGEKSSLRVRRAVGLAFSGHKFQTLESFLPEQFYECSSGHYPSSRIFIFTPKAGLCADIGVAFQVVNVLGMQALDFEEHDSCRHGSVEDIFNSGASMQSWRPFGSRIGFDYSLFVSIGGLNGLKQASIELQSAPDQEAAAIVNLSCTLKSKN
;
A
#
# COMPACT_ATOMS: atom_id res chain seq x y z
N MET A 1 49.66 74.05 -14.33
CA MET A 1 49.27 73.35 -13.09
C MET A 1 47.77 73.53 -12.84
N ARG A 2 46.93 72.57 -13.27
CA ARG A 2 45.59 72.36 -12.72
C ARG A 2 45.28 70.87 -12.86
N SER A 3 45.27 70.17 -11.73
CA SER A 3 45.02 68.73 -11.61
C SER A 3 43.52 68.45 -11.76
N VAL A 4 43.19 67.46 -12.59
CA VAL A 4 41.85 66.88 -12.71
C VAL A 4 41.85 65.56 -11.94
N PHE A 5 41.12 65.52 -10.83
CA PHE A 5 40.82 64.29 -10.09
C PHE A 5 39.66 63.58 -10.78
N ILE A 6 39.93 62.41 -11.39
CA ILE A 6 38.91 61.49 -11.87
C ILE A 6 38.74 60.41 -10.81
N THR A 7 37.64 60.47 -10.07
CA THR A 7 37.24 59.44 -9.11
C THR A 7 36.47 58.35 -9.85
N CYS A 8 37.13 57.23 -10.13
CA CYS A 8 36.48 56.01 -10.62
C CYS A 8 35.68 55.35 -9.49
N ILE A 9 34.35 55.48 -9.55
CA ILE A 9 33.43 54.72 -8.71
C ILE A 9 33.32 53.31 -9.31
N GLY A 10 34.02 52.35 -8.69
CA GLY A 10 33.91 50.93 -8.99
C GLY A 10 32.61 50.35 -8.42
N LEU A 11 31.66 50.06 -9.30
CA LEU A 11 30.40 49.38 -8.97
C LEU A 11 30.68 47.89 -8.73
N ILE A 12 30.90 47.50 -7.47
CA ILE A 12 30.99 46.10 -7.06
C ILE A 12 29.56 45.56 -7.00
N ILE A 13 29.12 44.90 -8.08
CA ILE A 13 27.89 44.11 -8.08
C ILE A 13 28.18 42.81 -7.34
N SER A 14 27.87 42.79 -6.05
CA SER A 14 27.86 41.57 -5.24
C SER A 14 26.72 40.68 -5.72
N PHE A 15 27.06 39.71 -6.58
CA PHE A 15 26.20 38.56 -6.88
C PHE A 15 26.00 37.76 -5.60
N GLN A 16 24.96 38.13 -4.85
CA GLN A 16 24.41 37.29 -3.80
C GLN A 16 23.80 36.09 -4.51
N THR A 17 24.56 35.00 -4.60
CA THR A 17 24.02 33.70 -5.00
C THR A 17 22.95 33.36 -3.97
N LEU A 18 21.69 33.54 -4.35
CA LEU A 18 20.55 32.99 -3.64
C LEU A 18 20.74 31.47 -3.65
N ALA A 19 21.38 30.95 -2.61
CA ALA A 19 21.25 29.56 -2.26
C ALA A 19 19.76 29.37 -1.97
N ALA A 20 19.04 28.80 -2.94
CA ALA A 20 17.72 28.27 -2.68
C ALA A 20 17.92 27.24 -1.58
N ILE A 21 17.56 27.60 -0.36
CA ILE A 21 17.43 26.66 0.73
C ILE A 21 16.27 25.77 0.29
N THR A 22 16.61 24.68 -0.40
CA THR A 22 15.77 23.50 -0.52
C THR A 22 15.76 22.87 0.87
N ALA A 23 15.08 23.53 1.81
CA ALA A 23 14.50 22.83 2.94
C ALA A 23 13.50 21.89 2.28
N GLY A 24 13.98 20.69 1.94
CA GLY A 24 13.18 19.66 1.31
C GLY A 24 11.94 19.54 2.15
N ALA A 25 10.81 19.95 1.58
CA ALA A 25 9.54 19.62 2.20
C ALA A 25 9.60 18.10 2.30
N ASN A 26 9.58 17.57 3.52
CA ASN A 26 9.46 16.14 3.77
C ASN A 26 8.03 15.75 3.34
N GLY A 27 7.76 15.84 2.04
CA GLY A 27 6.54 15.36 1.42
C GLY A 27 6.68 13.85 1.34
N SER A 28 5.84 13.14 2.08
CA SER A 28 5.81 11.69 2.01
C SER A 28 4.68 11.28 1.08
N GLY A 29 5.08 10.78 -0.08
CA GLY A 29 4.21 10.04 -0.98
C GLY A 29 3.11 10.79 -1.72
N GLY A 30 2.33 9.98 -2.44
CA GLY A 30 1.24 10.37 -3.32
C GLY A 30 1.40 9.73 -4.70
N GLY A 31 0.36 9.86 -5.53
CA GLY A 31 0.27 9.21 -6.82
C GLY A 31 1.24 9.77 -7.85
N MET A 32 1.77 8.86 -8.67
CA MET A 32 2.61 9.17 -9.81
C MET A 32 1.94 8.75 -11.12
N GLY A 33 2.28 9.43 -12.21
CA GLY A 33 1.76 9.16 -13.53
C GLY A 33 2.87 8.95 -14.54
N VAL A 34 2.61 8.11 -15.53
CA VAL A 34 3.36 8.05 -16.79
C VAL A 34 2.90 9.19 -17.68
N VAL A 35 3.77 10.18 -17.87
CA VAL A 35 3.52 11.37 -18.67
C VAL A 35 4.27 11.25 -20.00
N CYS A 36 3.53 11.17 -21.09
CA CYS A 36 4.09 11.20 -22.42
C CYS A 36 3.89 12.60 -23.01
N LYS A 37 4.95 13.18 -23.59
CA LYS A 37 4.93 14.51 -24.19
C LYS A 37 5.14 14.43 -25.71
N ASN A 38 4.58 15.38 -26.44
CA ASN A 38 4.89 15.57 -27.86
C ASN A 38 6.31 16.15 -28.02
N SER A 39 6.80 16.22 -29.24
CA SER A 39 8.14 16.78 -29.54
C SER A 39 8.27 18.26 -29.19
N ASP A 40 7.16 18.99 -29.05
CA ASP A 40 7.12 20.40 -28.62
C ASP A 40 7.04 20.55 -27.08
N GLY A 41 7.03 19.45 -26.34
CA GLY A 41 6.92 19.42 -24.89
C GLY A 41 5.49 19.48 -24.34
N SER A 42 4.46 19.62 -25.18
CA SER A 42 3.06 19.57 -24.74
C SER A 42 2.69 18.17 -24.22
N ILE A 43 1.85 18.12 -23.18
CA ILE A 43 1.38 16.85 -22.61
C ILE A 43 0.51 16.15 -23.65
N LYS A 44 0.92 14.94 -24.05
CA LYS A 44 0.18 14.09 -25.00
C LYS A 44 -0.82 13.20 -24.26
N SER A 45 -0.39 12.59 -23.16
CA SER A 45 -1.21 11.69 -22.36
C SER A 45 -0.64 11.56 -20.95
N VAL A 46 -1.52 11.32 -19.99
CA VAL A 46 -1.17 10.97 -18.62
C VAL A 46 -1.92 9.68 -18.24
N GLU A 47 -1.18 8.63 -17.94
CA GLU A 47 -1.71 7.37 -17.40
C GLU A 47 -1.24 7.23 -15.96
N LEU A 48 -2.13 6.88 -15.03
CA LEU A 48 -1.74 6.61 -13.65
C LEU A 48 -0.77 5.42 -13.62
N LEU A 49 0.32 5.56 -12.84
CA LEU A 49 1.36 4.52 -12.78
C LEU A 49 0.78 3.15 -12.38
N ASP A 50 -0.20 3.13 -11.48
CA ASP A 50 -0.91 1.92 -11.02
C ASP A 50 -1.53 1.12 -12.18
N LEU A 51 -2.21 1.83 -13.08
CA LEU A 51 -2.89 1.22 -14.22
C LEU A 51 -1.89 0.81 -15.31
N TRP A 52 -0.87 1.63 -15.52
CA TRP A 52 0.22 1.31 -16.43
C TRP A 52 0.98 0.06 -15.99
N GLU A 53 1.32 -0.05 -14.70
CA GLU A 53 1.99 -1.24 -14.14
C GLU A 53 1.09 -2.48 -14.24
N ALA A 54 -0.20 -2.35 -13.91
CA ALA A 54 -1.19 -3.42 -14.09
C ALA A 54 -1.14 -3.99 -15.52
N ARG A 55 -1.16 -3.10 -16.52
CA ARG A 55 -1.17 -3.47 -17.94
C ARG A 55 0.17 -4.02 -18.43
N VAL A 56 1.28 -3.36 -18.10
CA VAL A 56 2.59 -3.63 -18.70
C VAL A 56 3.38 -4.68 -17.92
N ILE A 57 3.36 -4.62 -16.59
CA ILE A 57 4.13 -5.51 -15.73
C ILE A 57 3.31 -6.77 -15.40
N TYR A 58 2.05 -6.59 -15.02
CA TYR A 58 1.20 -7.68 -14.56
C TYR A 58 0.27 -8.26 -15.66
N SER A 59 0.35 -7.74 -16.90
CA SER A 59 -0.43 -8.20 -18.05
C SER A 59 -1.95 -8.21 -17.80
N ARG A 60 -2.45 -7.24 -17.03
CA ARG A 60 -3.87 -7.08 -16.69
C ARG A 60 -4.56 -6.13 -17.67
N ASN A 61 -5.80 -6.46 -18.05
CA ASN A 61 -6.63 -5.57 -18.87
C ASN A 61 -7.40 -4.62 -17.95
N THR A 62 -7.03 -3.34 -17.95
CA THR A 62 -7.80 -2.30 -17.26
C THR A 62 -9.11 -2.06 -17.99
N ILE A 63 -10.19 -1.89 -17.22
CA ILE A 63 -11.53 -1.70 -17.76
C ILE A 63 -11.79 -0.20 -17.86
N ALA A 64 -11.63 0.35 -19.06
CA ALA A 64 -12.04 1.72 -19.34
C ALA A 64 -13.56 1.85 -19.16
N SER A 65 -14.00 2.94 -18.54
CA SER A 65 -15.42 3.23 -18.32
C SER A 65 -15.75 4.67 -18.71
N THR A 66 -16.93 4.86 -19.29
CA THR A 66 -17.48 6.18 -19.62
C THR A 66 -18.27 6.78 -18.45
N ALA A 67 -18.40 6.06 -17.33
CA ALA A 67 -19.05 6.55 -16.12
C ALA A 67 -18.31 7.76 -15.54
N SER A 68 -18.96 8.52 -14.66
CA SER A 68 -18.31 9.65 -13.99
C SER A 68 -17.16 9.17 -13.09
N VAL A 69 -16.25 10.07 -12.74
CA VAL A 69 -15.15 9.77 -11.81
C VAL A 69 -15.70 9.26 -10.48
N GLU A 70 -16.74 9.91 -9.94
CA GLU A 70 -17.42 9.53 -8.69
C GLU A 70 -18.04 8.13 -8.77
N GLU A 71 -18.70 7.79 -9.88
CA GLU A 71 -19.30 6.47 -10.07
C GLU A 71 -18.24 5.38 -10.14
N GLN A 72 -17.10 5.65 -10.81
CA GLN A 72 -15.97 4.73 -10.90
C GLN A 72 -15.27 4.55 -9.55
N VAL A 73 -15.09 5.62 -8.78
CA VAL A 73 -14.59 5.56 -7.39
C VAL A 73 -15.52 4.70 -6.53
N GLU A 74 -16.83 4.93 -6.59
CA GLU A 74 -17.81 4.16 -5.82
C GLU A 74 -17.79 2.67 -6.21
N GLN A 75 -17.76 2.35 -7.51
CA GLN A 75 -17.65 0.97 -7.97
C GLN A 75 -16.35 0.31 -7.49
N SER A 76 -15.24 1.06 -7.50
CA SER A 76 -13.95 0.57 -7.00
C SER A 76 -13.99 0.34 -5.49
N LEU A 77 -14.56 1.26 -4.70
CA LEU A 77 -14.78 1.07 -3.26
C LEU A 77 -15.56 -0.23 -2.96
N GLN A 78 -16.57 -0.56 -3.76
CA GLN A 78 -17.30 -1.82 -3.63
C GLN A 78 -16.45 -3.04 -3.95
N ASN A 79 -15.50 -2.95 -4.89
CA ASN A 79 -14.54 -4.01 -5.17
C ASN A 79 -13.54 -4.14 -4.00
N PHE A 80 -13.10 -3.02 -3.43
CA PHE A 80 -12.12 -2.93 -2.35
C PHE A 80 -12.63 -3.33 -0.97
N LYS A 81 -13.93 -3.27 -0.69
CA LYS A 81 -14.44 -3.47 0.67
C LYS A 81 -14.01 -4.77 1.33
N ASN A 82 -13.71 -5.81 0.54
CA ASN A 82 -13.23 -7.10 1.03
C ASN A 82 -11.69 -7.26 0.97
N SER A 83 -10.94 -6.24 0.53
CA SER A 83 -9.49 -6.29 0.34
C SER A 83 -8.71 -6.36 1.65
N VAL A 84 -9.31 -5.86 2.72
CA VAL A 84 -8.70 -5.81 4.05
C VAL A 84 -9.56 -6.61 5.01
N TYR A 85 -8.91 -7.45 5.80
CA TYR A 85 -9.52 -8.09 6.95
C TYR A 85 -9.28 -7.28 8.22
N GLU A 86 -10.27 -6.48 8.63
CA GLU A 86 -10.25 -5.84 9.95
C GLU A 86 -11.23 -6.53 10.89
N GLY A 87 -10.68 -7.26 11.85
CA GLY A 87 -11.27 -7.30 13.19
C GLY A 87 -11.20 -5.90 13.80
N GLU A 88 -12.29 -5.49 14.46
CA GLU A 88 -12.40 -4.30 15.34
C GLU A 88 -11.48 -3.12 15.00
N SER A 89 -11.77 -2.43 13.90
CA SER A 89 -11.10 -1.16 13.57
C SER A 89 -11.72 -0.03 14.38
N CYS A 90 -11.10 0.24 15.53
CA CYS A 90 -11.30 1.48 16.26
C CYS A 90 -10.31 2.51 15.72
N VAL A 91 -10.76 3.40 14.82
CA VAL A 91 -9.98 4.61 14.53
C VAL A 91 -10.12 5.51 15.76
N GLY A 92 -9.12 5.45 16.64
CA GLY A 92 -8.99 6.41 17.73
C GLY A 92 -8.65 7.77 17.15
N ASN A 93 -9.59 8.71 17.17
CA ASN A 93 -9.31 10.09 16.81
C ASN A 93 -8.37 10.65 17.90
N SER A 94 -7.36 11.43 17.52
CA SER A 94 -6.49 12.18 18.45
C SER A 94 -7.23 13.16 19.38
N VAL A 95 -8.55 13.27 19.24
CA VAL A 95 -9.46 14.14 19.99
C VAL A 95 -10.28 13.37 21.05
N GLY A 96 -9.93 12.12 21.36
CA GLY A 96 -10.52 11.39 22.49
C GLY A 96 -11.93 10.83 22.25
N HIS A 97 -12.43 10.88 21.02
CA HIS A 97 -13.65 10.17 20.62
C HIS A 97 -13.26 8.89 19.89
N ASN A 98 -13.39 7.75 20.56
CA ASN A 98 -13.32 6.44 19.92
C ASN A 98 -14.61 6.26 19.12
N TYR A 99 -14.58 6.63 17.84
CA TYR A 99 -15.70 6.41 16.92
C TYR A 99 -15.66 4.95 16.43
N CYS A 100 -15.70 3.99 17.35
CA CYS A 100 -15.90 2.58 17.02
C CYS A 100 -17.42 2.36 16.93
N ASP A 101 -18.02 2.81 15.82
CA ASP A 101 -19.48 2.85 15.66
C ASP A 101 -20.10 1.46 15.42
N GLY A 102 -19.51 0.41 16.00
CA GLY A 102 -19.95 -0.99 15.86
C GLY A 102 -19.81 -1.58 14.45
N VAL A 103 -19.37 -0.80 13.46
CA VAL A 103 -19.14 -1.29 12.10
C VAL A 103 -17.80 -2.00 12.07
N GLN A 104 -17.83 -3.32 11.87
CA GLN A 104 -16.65 -4.17 11.69
C GLN A 104 -16.61 -4.76 10.28
N GLY A 105 -15.45 -5.26 9.87
CA GLY A 105 -15.30 -5.99 8.62
C GLY A 105 -15.43 -5.11 7.36
N PRO A 106 -15.88 -5.68 6.23
CA PRO A 106 -15.83 -5.00 4.93
C PRO A 106 -16.50 -3.63 4.86
N GLU A 107 -17.60 -3.45 5.59
CA GLU A 107 -18.35 -2.20 5.59
C GLU A 107 -17.61 -1.07 6.31
N ALA A 108 -16.79 -1.40 7.32
CA ALA A 108 -15.96 -0.42 8.02
C ALA A 108 -14.90 0.13 7.07
N LEU A 109 -14.18 -0.78 6.38
CA LEU A 109 -13.20 -0.41 5.37
C LEU A 109 -13.82 0.44 4.27
N TYR A 110 -14.97 0.02 3.72
CA TYR A 110 -15.69 0.78 2.70
C TYR A 110 -15.94 2.22 3.14
N ARG A 111 -16.48 2.43 4.36
CA ARG A 111 -16.74 3.77 4.90
C ARG A 111 -15.47 4.59 5.10
N MET A 112 -14.41 3.97 5.60
CA MET A 112 -13.12 4.62 5.81
C MET A 112 -12.49 5.05 4.49
N LEU A 113 -12.42 4.15 3.51
CA LEU A 113 -11.92 4.46 2.18
C LEU A 113 -12.77 5.54 1.53
N ARG A 114 -14.10 5.45 1.59
CA ARG A 114 -15.01 6.47 1.07
C ARG A 114 -14.78 7.84 1.69
N PHE A 115 -14.52 7.89 3.00
CA PHE A 115 -14.18 9.13 3.68
C PHE A 115 -12.87 9.72 3.14
N GLU A 116 -11.81 8.92 3.04
CA GLU A 116 -10.51 9.40 2.55
C GLU A 116 -10.55 9.82 1.08
N THR A 117 -11.22 9.04 0.21
CA THR A 117 -11.35 9.37 -1.22
C THR A 117 -12.24 10.60 -1.45
N SER A 118 -13.24 10.85 -0.59
CA SER A 118 -14.12 12.02 -0.71
C SER A 118 -13.36 13.34 -0.65
N ARG A 119 -12.18 13.35 0.00
CA ARG A 119 -11.32 14.55 0.06
C ARG A 119 -10.88 15.01 -1.32
N PHE A 120 -10.73 14.09 -2.27
CA PHE A 120 -10.28 14.41 -3.62
C PHE A 120 -11.44 14.81 -4.52
N LEU A 121 -12.63 14.27 -4.27
CA LEU A 121 -13.86 14.59 -5.00
C LEU A 121 -14.39 15.99 -4.67
N VAL A 122 -14.16 16.49 -3.46
CA VAL A 122 -14.63 17.82 -3.05
C VAL A 122 -13.60 18.89 -3.40
N ALA A 123 -13.80 19.56 -4.54
CA ALA A 123 -12.89 20.59 -5.05
C ALA A 123 -12.66 21.80 -4.11
N SER A 124 -13.55 22.03 -3.14
CA SER A 124 -13.53 23.20 -2.25
C SER A 124 -12.87 22.96 -0.90
N LEU A 125 -12.25 21.79 -0.66
CA LEU A 125 -11.59 21.54 0.62
C LEU A 125 -10.33 22.41 0.78
N PRO A 126 -10.20 23.20 1.87
CA PRO A 126 -9.06 24.08 2.07
C PRO A 126 -7.70 23.37 2.10
N GLN A 127 -7.67 22.07 2.40
CA GLN A 127 -6.46 21.27 2.44
C GLN A 127 -6.03 20.75 1.06
N VAL A 128 -6.85 20.92 0.01
CA VAL A 128 -6.57 20.41 -1.33
C VAL A 128 -6.19 21.57 -2.25
N HIS A 129 -4.90 21.63 -2.60
CA HIS A 129 -4.33 22.68 -3.43
C HIS A 129 -4.11 22.15 -4.84
N ARG A 130 -4.99 22.55 -5.77
CA ARG A 130 -4.91 22.20 -7.20
C ARG A 130 -4.02 23.22 -7.92
N LEU A 131 -2.75 22.88 -8.08
CA LEU A 131 -1.72 23.75 -8.62
C LEU A 131 -1.73 23.72 -10.15
N ARG A 132 -1.51 24.88 -10.78
CA ARG A 132 -1.32 25.06 -12.22
C ARG A 132 -0.01 25.77 -12.49
N GLY A 133 0.66 25.45 -13.59
CA GLY A 133 1.97 25.98 -13.97
C GLY A 133 3.10 25.54 -13.04
N ALA A 134 2.93 24.43 -12.31
CA ALA A 134 3.88 23.95 -11.32
C ALA A 134 4.24 22.48 -11.56
N THR A 135 5.48 22.11 -11.24
CA THR A 135 5.94 20.72 -11.21
C THR A 135 6.11 20.30 -9.76
N LEU A 136 5.55 19.14 -9.42
CA LEU A 136 5.70 18.53 -8.10
C LEU A 136 7.03 17.77 -8.02
N GLN A 137 7.69 17.83 -6.86
CA GLN A 137 8.93 17.08 -6.62
C GLN A 137 8.60 15.59 -6.49
N LYS A 138 9.43 14.72 -7.08
CA LYS A 138 9.27 13.27 -6.92
C LYS A 138 9.51 12.86 -5.46
N THR A 139 8.66 12.00 -4.95
CA THR A 139 8.86 11.33 -3.67
C THR A 139 9.66 10.03 -3.87
N THR A 140 10.30 9.52 -2.82
CA THR A 140 11.16 8.33 -2.89
C THR A 140 10.43 7.02 -2.54
N ASP A 141 9.12 7.06 -2.34
CA ASP A 141 8.31 5.95 -1.85
C ASP A 141 7.66 5.10 -2.96
N ALA A 142 7.87 5.48 -4.22
CA ALA A 142 7.33 4.77 -5.37
C ALA A 142 8.20 3.60 -5.86
N PHE A 143 9.51 3.57 -5.58
CA PHE A 143 10.41 2.48 -5.97
C PHE A 143 10.16 1.98 -7.41
N GLU A 144 10.19 2.89 -8.37
CA GLU A 144 9.81 2.59 -9.75
C GLU A 144 10.78 1.59 -10.37
N VAL A 145 10.24 0.46 -10.83
CA VAL A 145 11.05 -0.64 -11.38
C VAL A 145 11.31 -0.44 -12.87
N VAL A 146 10.35 0.15 -13.59
CA VAL A 146 10.40 0.31 -15.05
C VAL A 146 9.78 1.64 -15.44
N THR A 147 10.41 2.33 -16.41
CA THR A 147 9.89 3.54 -17.05
C THR A 147 9.69 3.26 -18.55
N PRO A 148 8.53 3.61 -19.15
CA PRO A 148 8.31 3.41 -20.58
C PRO A 148 9.24 4.27 -21.45
N SER A 149 9.62 3.76 -22.61
CA SER A 149 10.42 4.50 -23.59
C SER A 149 9.66 5.73 -24.10
N ASN A 150 10.29 6.90 -24.07
CA ASN A 150 9.74 8.20 -24.53
C ASN A 150 8.66 8.83 -23.64
N CYS A 151 8.52 8.38 -22.39
CA CYS A 151 7.68 9.04 -21.40
C CYS A 151 8.46 9.18 -20.09
N GLU A 152 7.96 10.02 -19.18
CA GLU A 152 8.57 10.27 -17.88
C GLU A 152 7.59 9.85 -16.78
N ILE A 153 8.10 9.35 -15.66
CA ILE A 153 7.29 9.24 -14.45
C ILE A 153 7.31 10.59 -13.75
N GLU A 154 6.15 11.18 -13.51
CA GLU A 154 6.00 12.47 -12.83
C GLU A 154 5.06 12.36 -11.62
N GLN A 155 5.26 13.23 -10.63
CA GLN A 155 4.44 13.27 -9.43
C GLN A 155 3.12 14.00 -9.73
N LEU A 156 2.00 13.35 -9.41
CA LEU A 156 0.65 13.92 -9.59
C LEU A 156 0.12 14.53 -8.30
N VAL A 157 0.38 13.87 -7.18
CA VAL A 157 -0.10 14.26 -5.85
C VAL A 157 1.04 14.21 -4.84
N ILE A 158 1.15 15.18 -3.93
CA ILE A 158 2.04 15.12 -2.77
C ILE A 158 1.24 15.39 -1.50
N TYR A 159 1.47 14.58 -0.46
CA TYR A 159 1.08 14.93 0.90
C TYR A 159 2.19 15.73 1.58
N LYS A 160 1.86 16.93 2.00
CA LYS A 160 2.70 17.74 2.88
C LYS A 160 2.17 17.57 4.30
N ASP A 161 2.84 16.74 5.08
CA ASP A 161 2.45 16.52 6.48
C ASP A 161 2.53 17.84 7.26
N THR A 162 1.43 18.20 7.90
CA THR A 162 1.35 19.36 8.80
C THR A 162 0.78 18.90 10.15
N PRO A 163 1.04 19.64 11.25
CA PRO A 163 0.43 19.33 12.55
C PRO A 163 -1.11 19.29 12.55
N TYR A 164 -1.77 19.78 11.48
CA TYR A 164 -3.22 19.96 11.40
C TYR A 164 -3.90 19.07 10.34
N GLY A 165 -3.27 17.98 9.91
CA GLY A 165 -3.89 16.99 9.01
C GLY A 165 -3.41 17.00 7.56
N GLY A 166 -2.31 17.72 7.29
CA GLY A 166 -1.60 17.71 6.01
C GLY A 166 -2.28 18.48 4.88
N ASP A 167 -1.48 19.13 4.05
CA ASP A 167 -1.93 19.68 2.76
C ASP A 167 -1.75 18.62 1.67
N ILE A 168 -2.69 18.57 0.73
CA ILE A 168 -2.65 17.73 -0.47
C ILE A 168 -2.37 18.67 -1.64
N LEU A 169 -1.23 18.50 -2.31
CA LEU A 169 -0.86 19.26 -3.49
C LEU A 169 -1.11 18.41 -4.73
N ILE A 170 -1.95 18.88 -5.64
CA ILE A 170 -2.29 18.17 -6.88
C ILE A 170 -1.75 18.97 -8.07
N ASN A 171 -1.01 18.32 -8.97
CA ASN A 171 -0.64 18.89 -10.25
C ASN A 171 -1.85 18.84 -11.20
N GLN A 172 -2.64 19.91 -11.21
CA GLN A 172 -3.89 19.94 -11.97
C GLN A 172 -3.65 19.88 -13.48
N ASP A 173 -2.51 20.39 -13.97
CA ASP A 173 -2.20 20.35 -15.39
C ASP A 173 -1.99 18.92 -15.89
N LEU A 174 -1.46 18.02 -15.05
CA LEU A 174 -1.35 16.59 -15.39
C LEU A 174 -2.70 15.87 -15.23
N VAL A 175 -3.44 16.13 -14.15
CA VAL A 175 -4.74 15.49 -13.90
C VAL A 175 -5.77 15.85 -14.98
N ASP A 176 -5.78 17.09 -15.48
CA ASP A 176 -6.67 17.52 -16.58
C ASP A 176 -6.42 16.75 -17.91
N HIS A 177 -5.29 16.05 -18.04
CA HIS A 177 -4.95 15.22 -19.20
C HIS A 177 -5.19 13.71 -18.96
N MET A 178 -5.74 13.34 -17.81
CA MET A 178 -6.21 11.99 -17.52
C MET A 178 -7.60 11.77 -18.09
N ASP A 179 -7.91 10.54 -18.48
CA ASP A 179 -9.32 10.14 -18.65
C ASP A 179 -9.97 9.89 -17.28
N HIS A 180 -11.30 9.76 -17.26
CA HIS A 180 -12.05 9.55 -16.02
C HIS A 180 -11.62 8.29 -15.25
N THR A 181 -11.15 7.25 -15.95
CA THR A 181 -10.71 6.00 -15.31
C THR A 181 -9.38 6.20 -14.58
N ASN A 182 -8.43 6.91 -15.18
CA ASN A 182 -7.16 7.26 -14.56
C ASN A 182 -7.35 8.22 -13.37
N GLU A 183 -8.24 9.21 -13.50
CA GLU A 183 -8.55 10.13 -12.40
C GLU A 183 -9.25 9.40 -11.23
N ALA A 184 -10.21 8.51 -11.51
CA ALA A 184 -10.85 7.71 -10.48
C ALA A 184 -9.86 6.76 -9.78
N ALA A 185 -8.95 6.16 -10.53
CA ALA A 185 -7.89 5.31 -9.99
C ALA A 185 -6.92 6.11 -9.11
N LEU A 186 -6.61 7.36 -9.49
CA LEU A 186 -5.78 8.25 -8.68
C LEU A 186 -6.47 8.53 -7.34
N TYR A 187 -7.74 8.88 -7.34
CA TYR A 187 -8.46 9.16 -6.09
C TYR A 187 -8.56 7.93 -5.19
N MET A 188 -8.76 6.75 -5.77
CA MET A 188 -8.70 5.48 -5.05
C MET A 188 -7.32 5.19 -4.47
N HIS A 189 -6.24 5.45 -5.23
CA HIS A 189 -4.88 5.34 -4.74
C HIS A 189 -4.67 6.21 -3.52
N GLU A 190 -4.96 7.51 -3.63
CA GLU A 190 -4.73 8.46 -2.55
C GLU A 190 -5.54 8.11 -1.30
N GLY A 191 -6.83 7.77 -1.47
CA GLY A 191 -7.69 7.39 -0.34
C GLY A 191 -7.21 6.12 0.36
N PHE A 192 -6.83 5.09 -0.42
CA PHE A 192 -6.35 3.84 0.16
C PHE A 192 -4.97 4.00 0.80
N TYR A 193 -4.07 4.78 0.18
CA TYR A 193 -2.76 5.03 0.74
C TYR A 193 -2.82 5.87 2.02
N ALA A 194 -3.69 6.89 2.07
CA ALA A 194 -3.93 7.66 3.28
C ALA A 194 -4.40 6.76 4.44
N PHE A 195 -5.26 5.78 4.16
CA PHE A 195 -5.66 4.77 5.14
C PHE A 195 -4.47 3.91 5.59
N LEU A 196 -3.70 3.32 4.68
CA LEU A 196 -2.59 2.43 5.03
C LEU A 196 -1.43 3.16 5.73
N ARG A 197 -1.18 4.44 5.41
CA ARG A 197 -0.17 5.24 6.11
C ARG A 197 -0.49 5.38 7.60
N LYS A 198 -1.77 5.47 7.97
CA LYS A 198 -2.21 5.51 9.38
C LYS A 198 -1.94 4.19 10.10
N THR A 199 -1.84 3.08 9.37
CA THR A 199 -1.51 1.76 9.92
C THR A 199 -0.01 1.41 9.81
N GLY A 200 0.83 2.37 9.37
CA GLY A 200 2.28 2.26 9.36
C GLY A 200 2.91 1.98 8.00
N GLU A 201 2.13 1.95 6.91
CA GLU A 201 2.65 1.81 5.55
C GLU A 201 3.71 2.87 5.22
N LYS A 202 4.80 2.42 4.57
CA LYS A 202 5.95 3.27 4.21
C LYS A 202 6.10 3.50 2.71
N SER A 203 5.41 2.71 1.89
CA SER A 203 5.51 2.77 0.43
C SER A 203 4.14 2.60 -0.23
N SER A 204 3.97 3.16 -1.44
CA SER A 204 2.72 3.03 -2.19
C SER A 204 2.62 1.72 -2.99
N LEU A 205 3.64 0.85 -2.97
CA LEU A 205 3.72 -0.35 -3.80
C LEU A 205 2.50 -1.28 -3.65
N ARG A 206 2.02 -1.50 -2.43
CA ARG A 206 0.83 -2.34 -2.18
C ARG A 206 -0.44 -1.68 -2.71
N VAL A 207 -0.57 -0.37 -2.51
CA VAL A 207 -1.70 0.42 -3.01
C VAL A 207 -1.78 0.34 -4.52
N ARG A 208 -0.65 0.57 -5.22
CA ARG A 208 -0.61 0.52 -6.69
C ARG A 208 -1.12 -0.79 -7.26
N ARG A 209 -0.64 -1.91 -6.69
CA ARG A 209 -1.09 -3.25 -7.09
C ARG A 209 -2.59 -3.43 -6.85
N ALA A 210 -3.07 -3.02 -5.68
CA ALA A 210 -4.48 -3.15 -5.32
C ALA A 210 -5.39 -2.35 -6.28
N VAL A 211 -5.01 -1.10 -6.57
CA VAL A 211 -5.75 -0.21 -7.47
C VAL A 211 -5.72 -0.79 -8.89
N GLY A 212 -4.56 -1.19 -9.38
CA GLY A 212 -4.42 -1.86 -10.67
C GLY A 212 -5.32 -3.10 -10.81
N LEU A 213 -5.39 -3.94 -9.78
CA LEU A 213 -6.28 -5.10 -9.73
C LEU A 213 -7.76 -4.70 -9.74
N ALA A 214 -8.17 -3.77 -8.87
CA ALA A 214 -9.56 -3.33 -8.77
C ALA A 214 -10.10 -2.77 -10.09
N PHE A 215 -9.30 -1.94 -10.77
CA PHE A 215 -9.63 -1.35 -12.07
C PHE A 215 -9.45 -2.32 -13.24
N SER A 216 -8.90 -3.50 -13.01
CA SER A 216 -8.92 -4.63 -13.94
C SER A 216 -10.14 -5.54 -13.74
N GLY A 217 -11.12 -5.10 -12.92
CA GLY A 217 -12.35 -5.84 -12.64
C GLY A 217 -12.21 -6.92 -11.57
N HIS A 218 -11.06 -7.00 -10.90
CA HIS A 218 -10.88 -7.95 -9.80
C HIS A 218 -11.80 -7.57 -8.63
N LYS A 219 -12.51 -8.56 -8.11
CA LYS A 219 -13.33 -8.42 -6.89
C LYS A 219 -12.58 -9.08 -5.75
N PHE A 220 -12.11 -8.28 -4.79
CA PHE A 220 -11.51 -8.84 -3.60
C PHE A 220 -12.56 -9.66 -2.85
N GLN A 221 -12.11 -10.75 -2.24
CA GLN A 221 -12.94 -11.62 -1.44
C GLN A 221 -12.37 -11.64 -0.02
N THR A 222 -13.24 -11.79 0.97
CA THR A 222 -12.79 -11.86 2.36
C THR A 222 -12.01 -13.15 2.58
N LEU A 223 -11.10 -13.16 3.54
CA LEU A 223 -10.37 -14.38 3.87
C LEU A 223 -11.32 -15.54 4.21
N GLU A 224 -12.39 -15.27 4.96
CA GLU A 224 -13.42 -16.26 5.31
C GLU A 224 -14.00 -16.99 4.11
N SER A 225 -14.09 -16.32 2.95
CA SER A 225 -14.63 -16.93 1.74
C SER A 225 -13.77 -18.10 1.26
N PHE A 226 -12.46 -18.04 1.52
CA PHE A 226 -11.47 -19.05 1.13
C PHE A 226 -11.20 -20.09 2.21
N LEU A 227 -11.48 -19.78 3.48
CA LEU A 227 -11.25 -20.73 4.55
C LEU A 227 -12.16 -21.97 4.38
N PRO A 228 -11.61 -23.19 4.54
CA PRO A 228 -12.42 -24.40 4.57
C PRO A 228 -13.32 -24.46 5.81
N GLU A 229 -14.19 -25.48 5.88
CA GLU A 229 -15.11 -25.69 7.01
C GLU A 229 -14.39 -25.78 8.36
N GLN A 230 -13.13 -26.23 8.38
CA GLN A 230 -12.31 -26.32 9.58
C GLN A 230 -10.94 -25.72 9.32
N PHE A 231 -10.53 -24.80 10.19
CA PHE A 231 -9.24 -24.13 10.10
C PHE A 231 -8.74 -23.80 11.51
N TYR A 232 -7.44 -23.66 11.68
CA TYR A 232 -6.87 -23.13 12.91
C TYR A 232 -6.67 -21.63 12.77
N GLU A 233 -7.16 -20.88 13.74
CA GLU A 233 -6.85 -19.46 13.90
C GLU A 233 -5.81 -19.31 15.00
N CYS A 234 -4.65 -18.79 14.66
CA CYS A 234 -3.55 -18.52 15.57
C CYS A 234 -3.42 -17.01 15.78
N SER A 235 -3.47 -16.54 17.02
CA SER A 235 -3.36 -15.11 17.32
C SER A 235 -2.42 -14.80 18.48
N SER A 236 -1.80 -13.61 18.44
CA SER A 236 -1.02 -13.09 19.57
C SER A 236 -1.95 -12.43 20.59
N GLY A 237 -1.69 -12.61 21.88
CA GLY A 237 -2.45 -11.96 22.96
C GLY A 237 -2.21 -10.44 23.12
N HIS A 238 -1.30 -9.85 22.33
CA HIS A 238 -0.96 -8.43 22.39
C HIS A 238 -1.67 -7.64 21.28
N TYR A 239 -1.97 -6.37 21.55
CA TYR A 239 -2.50 -5.43 20.56
C TYR A 239 -1.38 -4.57 19.96
N PRO A 240 -1.35 -4.36 18.64
CA PRO A 240 -2.26 -4.95 17.65
C PRO A 240 -1.94 -6.44 17.41
N SER A 241 -2.98 -7.28 17.32
CA SER A 241 -2.80 -8.73 17.29
C SER A 241 -2.30 -9.21 15.93
N SER A 242 -1.26 -10.06 15.97
CA SER A 242 -0.88 -10.86 14.82
C SER A 242 -1.89 -12.00 14.69
N ARG A 243 -2.32 -12.30 13.46
CA ARG A 243 -3.28 -13.36 13.15
C ARG A 243 -2.79 -14.17 11.95
N ILE A 244 -2.77 -15.49 12.11
CA ILE A 244 -2.49 -16.47 11.06
C ILE A 244 -3.64 -17.48 11.03
N PHE A 245 -4.07 -17.82 9.82
CA PHE A 245 -5.01 -18.91 9.57
C PHE A 245 -4.23 -20.07 8.99
N ILE A 246 -4.36 -21.26 9.56
CA ILE A 246 -3.72 -22.50 9.08
C ILE A 246 -4.83 -23.46 8.68
N PHE A 247 -4.81 -23.95 7.46
CA PHE A 247 -5.89 -24.77 6.92
C PHE A 247 -5.41 -25.74 5.85
N THR A 248 -6.17 -26.82 5.63
CA THR A 248 -5.94 -27.71 4.49
C THR A 248 -6.71 -27.17 3.28
N PRO A 249 -6.05 -26.86 2.16
CA PRO A 249 -6.73 -26.27 1.02
C PRO A 249 -7.74 -27.24 0.39
N LYS A 250 -8.82 -26.72 -0.20
CA LYS A 250 -9.81 -27.55 -0.92
C LYS A 250 -9.19 -28.09 -2.21
N ALA A 251 -9.60 -29.30 -2.62
CA ALA A 251 -9.19 -29.87 -3.91
C ALA A 251 -9.43 -28.85 -5.06
N GLY A 252 -8.40 -28.60 -5.86
CA GLY A 252 -8.38 -27.59 -6.93
C GLY A 252 -7.60 -26.31 -6.57
N LEU A 253 -7.51 -25.97 -5.28
CA LEU A 253 -6.53 -25.03 -4.74
C LEU A 253 -5.35 -25.83 -4.24
N CYS A 254 -4.21 -25.81 -4.94
CA CYS A 254 -2.99 -26.40 -4.40
C CYS A 254 -3.19 -27.84 -3.89
N ALA A 255 -3.93 -28.68 -4.62
CA ALA A 255 -4.45 -29.97 -4.13
C ALA A 255 -3.35 -30.95 -3.67
N ASP A 256 -2.11 -30.71 -4.09
CA ASP A 256 -0.94 -31.50 -3.74
C ASP A 256 -0.26 -31.01 -2.44
N ILE A 257 -0.80 -29.98 -1.77
CA ILE A 257 -0.22 -29.35 -0.59
C ILE A 257 -1.09 -29.67 0.63
N GLY A 258 -0.50 -30.33 1.62
CA GLY A 258 -1.23 -30.82 2.78
C GLY A 258 -1.74 -29.72 3.73
N VAL A 259 -1.02 -28.59 3.84
CA VAL A 259 -1.36 -27.43 4.69
C VAL A 259 -0.99 -26.14 3.96
N ALA A 260 -1.91 -25.18 3.97
CA ALA A 260 -1.70 -23.79 3.60
C ALA A 260 -1.82 -22.89 4.84
N PHE A 261 -1.18 -21.73 4.82
CA PHE A 261 -1.39 -20.71 5.84
C PHE A 261 -1.55 -19.33 5.19
N GLN A 262 -2.47 -18.53 5.73
CA GLN A 262 -2.64 -17.12 5.37
C GLN A 262 -2.28 -16.26 6.58
N VAL A 263 -1.34 -15.35 6.37
CA VAL A 263 -1.03 -14.31 7.35
C VAL A 263 -1.97 -13.15 7.10
N VAL A 264 -2.58 -12.64 8.16
CA VAL A 264 -3.55 -11.54 8.05
C VAL A 264 -3.01 -10.27 8.65
N ASN A 265 -2.41 -10.38 9.84
CA ASN A 265 -1.71 -9.29 10.48
C ASN A 265 -0.40 -9.81 11.05
N VAL A 266 0.67 -9.03 10.89
CA VAL A 266 1.91 -9.21 11.63
C VAL A 266 2.21 -7.92 12.36
N LEU A 267 2.23 -7.97 13.69
CA LEU A 267 2.45 -6.80 14.54
C LEU A 267 1.48 -5.64 14.21
N GLY A 268 0.24 -5.97 13.84
CA GLY A 268 -0.79 -4.99 13.46
C GLY A 268 -0.70 -4.41 12.06
N MET A 269 0.33 -4.75 11.30
CA MET A 269 0.37 -4.45 9.87
C MET A 269 -0.43 -5.51 9.14
N GLN A 270 -1.44 -5.08 8.38
CA GLN A 270 -2.18 -5.97 7.50
C GLN A 270 -1.25 -6.57 6.46
N ALA A 271 -1.21 -7.89 6.42
CA ALA A 271 -0.68 -8.62 5.27
C ALA A 271 -1.74 -8.50 4.17
N LEU A 272 -1.72 -7.37 3.47
CA LEU A 272 -2.32 -7.25 2.14
C LEU A 272 -1.47 -8.06 1.17
N ASP A 273 -1.45 -9.37 1.35
CA ASP A 273 -1.04 -10.26 0.27
C ASP A 273 -2.23 -10.35 -0.65
N PHE A 274 -2.22 -9.49 -1.67
CA PHE A 274 -2.97 -9.70 -2.91
C PHE A 274 -2.38 -10.93 -3.61
N GLU A 275 -2.47 -12.10 -2.99
CA GLU A 275 -2.10 -13.34 -3.66
C GLU A 275 -3.18 -13.59 -4.71
N GLU A 276 -2.81 -13.32 -5.96
CA GLU A 276 -3.42 -14.01 -7.07
C GLU A 276 -3.22 -15.51 -6.81
N HIS A 277 -4.33 -16.19 -6.63
CA HIS A 277 -4.52 -17.58 -6.22
C HIS A 277 -3.68 -18.62 -7.00
N ASP A 278 -2.94 -18.24 -8.04
CA ASP A 278 -2.13 -19.13 -8.87
C ASP A 278 -0.74 -19.44 -8.29
N SER A 279 -0.29 -18.79 -7.20
CA SER A 279 1.02 -19.07 -6.59
C SER A 279 0.95 -19.85 -5.28
N CYS A 280 0.68 -21.15 -5.36
CA CYS A 280 0.83 -22.05 -4.22
C CYS A 280 2.29 -22.11 -3.73
N ARG A 281 2.56 -21.87 -2.44
CA ARG A 281 3.87 -22.13 -1.81
C ARG A 281 3.90 -23.52 -1.15
N HIS A 282 4.95 -24.29 -1.39
CA HIS A 282 4.98 -25.77 -1.28
C HIS A 282 5.54 -26.31 0.04
N GLY A 283 4.89 -27.34 0.61
CA GLY A 283 5.41 -28.27 1.63
C GLY A 283 4.33 -29.25 2.14
N SER A 284 4.65 -30.53 2.37
CA SER A 284 3.67 -31.48 2.93
C SER A 284 3.51 -31.29 4.45
N VAL A 285 2.32 -31.61 5.01
CA VAL A 285 2.10 -31.63 6.48
C VAL A 285 3.12 -32.53 7.15
N GLU A 286 3.39 -33.67 6.52
CA GLU A 286 4.28 -34.69 7.04
C GLU A 286 5.75 -34.23 7.00
N ASP A 287 6.15 -33.38 6.06
CA ASP A 287 7.46 -32.69 6.06
C ASP A 287 7.55 -31.62 7.16
N ILE A 288 6.45 -30.91 7.44
CA ILE A 288 6.36 -29.92 8.53
C ILE A 288 6.46 -30.60 9.91
N PHE A 289 5.84 -31.77 10.07
CA PHE A 289 5.86 -32.52 11.33
C PHE A 289 7.13 -33.39 11.50
N ASN A 290 7.61 -34.06 10.45
CA ASN A 290 8.78 -34.95 10.55
C ASN A 290 10.12 -34.23 10.50
N SER A 291 10.21 -32.98 10.00
CA SER A 291 11.40 -32.14 10.22
C SER A 291 11.54 -31.68 11.67
N GLY A 292 10.47 -31.78 12.48
CA GLY A 292 10.44 -31.44 13.90
C GLY A 292 10.95 -32.55 14.85
N ALA A 293 11.21 -33.76 14.35
CA ALA A 293 11.68 -34.88 15.19
C ALA A 293 13.21 -34.85 15.44
N SER A 294 13.95 -33.95 14.80
CA SER A 294 15.33 -33.63 15.18
C SER A 294 15.40 -32.13 15.49
N MET A 295 15.73 -31.77 16.73
CA MET A 295 15.83 -30.38 17.21
C MET A 295 16.94 -29.54 16.52
N GLN A 296 17.48 -29.96 15.37
CA GLN A 296 18.65 -29.35 14.72
C GLN A 296 18.44 -28.93 13.26
N SER A 297 17.28 -29.15 12.63
CA SER A 297 17.05 -28.73 11.24
C SER A 297 15.75 -27.96 11.05
N TRP A 298 15.79 -26.67 11.38
CA TRP A 298 14.76 -25.70 11.05
C TRP A 298 14.73 -25.51 9.53
N ARG A 299 13.61 -25.80 8.86
CA ARG A 299 13.40 -25.41 7.46
C ARG A 299 12.39 -24.27 7.38
N PRO A 300 12.79 -23.10 6.87
CA PRO A 300 11.94 -21.93 6.91
C PRO A 300 10.97 -21.86 5.74
N PHE A 301 9.71 -21.56 6.04
CA PHE A 301 8.74 -21.11 5.03
C PHE A 301 8.78 -19.59 4.95
N GLY A 302 9.75 -19.05 4.21
CA GLY A 302 9.84 -17.60 4.02
C GLY A 302 8.69 -17.06 3.18
N SER A 303 7.74 -16.37 3.80
CA SER A 303 6.99 -15.31 3.12
C SER A 303 7.67 -13.98 3.39
N ARG A 304 7.85 -13.16 2.34
CA ARG A 304 8.34 -11.79 2.48
C ARG A 304 7.14 -10.91 2.82
N ILE A 305 7.03 -10.50 4.07
CA ILE A 305 5.98 -9.58 4.52
C ILE A 305 6.60 -8.19 4.50
N GLY A 306 6.49 -7.50 3.38
CA GLY A 306 7.24 -6.26 3.16
C GLY A 306 8.75 -6.51 3.00
N PHE A 307 9.48 -5.47 2.64
CA PHE A 307 10.80 -5.60 2.00
C PHE A 307 11.94 -6.11 2.90
N ASP A 308 11.75 -6.20 4.22
CA ASP A 308 12.86 -6.43 5.16
C ASP A 308 12.71 -7.60 6.14
N TYR A 309 11.60 -8.35 6.11
CA TYR A 309 11.36 -9.45 7.05
C TYR A 309 11.03 -10.77 6.34
N SER A 310 11.69 -11.83 6.80
CA SER A 310 11.30 -13.21 6.50
C SER A 310 10.43 -13.74 7.65
N LEU A 311 9.24 -14.22 7.32
CA LEU A 311 8.38 -14.92 8.27
C LEU A 311 8.78 -16.38 8.37
N PHE A 312 8.89 -16.89 9.59
CA PHE A 312 9.07 -18.31 9.87
C PHE A 312 7.93 -18.75 10.76
N VAL A 313 7.13 -19.71 10.31
CA VAL A 313 6.05 -20.29 11.11
C VAL A 313 6.50 -21.66 11.62
N SER A 314 6.58 -21.80 12.94
CA SER A 314 6.79 -23.10 13.59
C SER A 314 5.51 -23.58 14.23
N ILE A 315 5.21 -24.87 14.07
CA ILE A 315 3.98 -25.51 14.55
C ILE A 315 4.38 -26.63 15.49
N GLY A 316 3.87 -26.61 16.73
CA GLY A 316 4.22 -27.59 17.77
C GLY A 316 3.00 -28.20 18.48
N GLY A 317 3.00 -29.52 18.66
CA GLY A 317 2.02 -30.24 19.49
C GLY A 317 1.90 -31.72 19.16
N LEU A 318 2.07 -32.60 20.17
CA LEU A 318 2.00 -34.06 20.02
C LEU A 318 0.56 -34.61 19.84
N ASN A 319 -0.49 -33.79 19.98
CA ASN A 319 -1.90 -34.20 19.91
C ASN A 319 -2.79 -33.02 19.45
N GLY A 320 -2.68 -32.67 18.16
CA GLY A 320 -3.38 -31.52 17.57
C GLY A 320 -2.61 -30.21 17.69
N LEU A 321 -2.91 -29.27 16.79
CA LEU A 321 -2.22 -27.98 16.67
C LEU A 321 -2.67 -27.04 17.80
N LYS A 322 -1.83 -26.87 18.83
CA LYS A 322 -2.14 -26.06 20.02
C LYS A 322 -1.36 -24.76 20.09
N GLN A 323 -0.19 -24.71 19.47
CA GLN A 323 0.70 -23.54 19.48
C GLN A 323 1.34 -23.35 18.11
N ALA A 324 1.52 -22.10 17.73
CA ALA A 324 2.37 -21.70 16.63
C ALA A 324 3.27 -20.54 17.09
N SER A 325 4.45 -20.41 16.52
CA SER A 325 5.28 -19.23 16.69
C SER A 325 5.60 -18.62 15.34
N ILE A 326 5.57 -17.29 15.31
CA ILE A 326 6.12 -16.49 14.22
C ILE A 326 7.51 -16.04 14.68
N GLU A 327 8.53 -16.32 13.90
CA GLU A 327 9.80 -15.60 14.01
C GLU A 327 9.92 -14.65 12.81
N LEU A 328 10.14 -13.37 13.10
CA LEU A 328 10.45 -12.35 12.11
C LEU A 328 11.96 -12.14 12.14
N GLN A 329 12.65 -12.58 11.09
CA GLN A 329 14.05 -12.24 10.92
C GLN A 329 14.17 -11.03 10.00
N SER A 330 14.81 -9.98 10.50
CA SER A 330 15.25 -8.84 9.70
C SER A 330 16.38 -9.26 8.74
N ALA A 331 16.71 -8.40 7.78
CA ALA A 331 17.87 -8.58 6.91
C ALA A 331 19.17 -8.84 7.74
N PRO A 332 20.18 -9.54 7.17
CA PRO A 332 21.35 -10.06 7.89
C PRO A 332 22.16 -9.06 8.74
N ASP A 333 21.92 -7.77 8.52
CA ASP A 333 22.67 -6.66 9.10
C ASP A 333 21.88 -5.90 10.19
N GLN A 334 20.68 -6.35 10.58
CA GLN A 334 19.87 -5.73 11.64
C GLN A 334 19.65 -6.64 12.86
N GLU A 335 19.76 -6.08 14.06
CA GLU A 335 19.65 -6.79 15.34
C GLU A 335 18.25 -7.41 15.59
N ALA A 336 18.29 -8.55 16.29
CA ALA A 336 17.24 -9.31 16.96
C ALA A 336 16.00 -9.71 16.15
N ALA A 337 15.88 -11.02 15.89
CA ALA A 337 14.63 -11.63 15.44
C ALA A 337 13.54 -11.43 16.51
N ALA A 338 12.38 -10.90 16.10
CA ALA A 338 11.23 -10.81 16.99
C ALA A 338 10.45 -12.14 16.92
N ILE A 339 10.40 -12.87 18.03
CA ILE A 339 9.58 -14.08 18.16
C ILE A 339 8.23 -13.69 18.76
N VAL A 340 7.16 -13.90 18.00
CA VAL A 340 5.78 -13.71 18.43
C VAL A 340 5.15 -15.08 18.65
N ASN A 341 4.85 -15.41 19.90
CA ASN A 341 4.12 -16.63 20.24
C ASN A 341 2.62 -16.45 19.94
N LEU A 342 2.03 -17.44 19.27
CA LEU A 342 0.61 -17.45 18.92
C LEU A 342 -0.11 -18.60 19.64
N SER A 343 -1.30 -18.30 20.13
CA SER A 343 -2.24 -19.30 20.61
C SER A 343 -3.17 -19.71 19.48
N CYS A 344 -3.25 -20.99 19.18
CA CYS A 344 -4.05 -21.51 18.08
C CYS A 344 -5.34 -22.17 18.58
N THR A 345 -6.46 -21.87 17.92
CA THR A 345 -7.76 -22.46 18.21
C THR A 345 -8.34 -23.04 16.93
N LEU A 346 -8.82 -24.29 16.97
CA LEU A 346 -9.61 -24.86 15.88
C LEU A 346 -10.95 -24.13 15.80
N LYS A 347 -11.25 -23.62 14.61
CA LYS A 347 -12.49 -22.93 14.26
C LYS A 347 -13.23 -23.71 13.19
N SER A 348 -14.53 -23.47 13.12
CA SER A 348 -15.36 -23.91 12.01
C SER A 348 -16.08 -22.73 11.39
N LYS A 349 -16.30 -22.81 10.08
CA LYS A 349 -17.10 -21.80 9.37
C LYS A 349 -18.55 -21.93 9.83
N ASN A 350 -19.13 -20.83 10.33
CA ASN A 350 -20.53 -20.80 10.77
C ASN A 350 -21.50 -20.76 9.59
#